data_AF-A0A2T0VKN1-F1
#
_entry.id   AF-A0A2T0VKN1-F1
#
_cell.length_a   1.000
_cell.length_b   1.000
_cell.length_c   1.000
_cell.angle_alpha   90.00
_cell.angle_beta   90.00
_cell.angle_gamma   90.00
#
_symmetry.space_group_name_H-M   'P 1'
#
loop_
_entity.id
_entity.type
_entity.pdbx_description
1 polymer ?
#
loop_
_entity_poly.entity_id
_entity_poly.type
_entity_poly.pdbx_seq_one_letter_code
_entity_poly.pdbx_strand_id
1 'polypeptide(L)'
;MEVPLSWQLAKLLVSIGVVLGLSVIAERVSTRVAGLLAGYPLGTAIALFFIGLEISPAFATQSAVHTLAGFTATLALGGGYLLCARRDGLAGVLAGTAGGLAAWLTVSLLLTQVEFTRLTGTLTTLAAIILFIRLYRRVPETATGARGGFSWAALGLRAALAAGIIFLITGLAHVMPAAWAGVMAAFPVTMYPFLVILHLTHGAAPVATVIKHYPAGLGALLWYALCVSLTYDSLGLVLGTLVGFAVATAWLLAWTRLLAWRAARLAARPRAGT
;
A
#
# COMPACT_ATOMS: atom_id res chain seq x y z
N MET A 1 24.46 -15.81 -3.27
CA MET A 1 25.20 -14.95 -2.33
C MET A 1 24.48 -15.05 -0.99
N GLU A 2 25.21 -15.25 0.11
CA GLU A 2 24.60 -15.33 1.44
C GLU A 2 24.31 -13.93 1.96
N VAL A 3 23.04 -13.62 2.22
CA VAL A 3 22.63 -12.34 2.81
C VAL A 3 23.05 -12.33 4.29
N PRO A 4 23.86 -11.35 4.75
CA PRO A 4 24.33 -11.29 6.13
C PRO A 4 23.19 -11.37 7.15
N LEU A 5 23.38 -12.13 8.22
CA LEU A 5 22.39 -12.26 9.30
C LEU A 5 22.00 -10.88 9.89
N SER A 6 22.95 -9.95 9.98
CA SER A 6 22.71 -8.59 10.44
C SER A 6 21.68 -7.84 9.58
N TRP A 7 21.67 -8.05 8.26
CA TRP A 7 20.69 -7.44 7.35
C TRP A 7 19.31 -8.07 7.50
N GLN A 8 19.25 -9.39 7.73
CA GLN A 8 17.99 -10.08 8.00
C GLN A 8 17.38 -9.61 9.33
N LEU A 9 18.19 -9.46 10.38
CA LEU A 9 17.75 -8.92 11.66
C LEU A 9 17.31 -7.46 11.53
N ALA A 10 18.04 -6.63 10.78
CA ALA A 10 17.63 -5.25 10.50
C ALA A 10 16.29 -5.20 9.73
N LYS A 11 16.12 -6.04 8.70
CA LYS A 11 14.88 -6.19 7.93
C LYS A 11 13.71 -6.55 8.84
N LEU A 12 13.92 -7.52 9.73
CA LEU A 12 12.91 -7.95 10.69
C LEU A 12 12.53 -6.82 11.64
N LEU A 13 13.51 -6.18 12.28
CA LEU A 13 13.29 -5.12 13.25
C LEU A 13 12.61 -3.89 12.62
N VAL A 14 13.05 -3.48 11.43
CA VAL A 14 12.45 -2.35 10.70
C VAL A 14 11.02 -2.68 10.28
N SER A 15 10.79 -3.88 9.72
CA SER A 15 9.45 -4.31 9.29
C SER A 15 8.47 -4.34 10.46
N ILE A 16 8.88 -4.92 11.58
CA ILE A 16 8.08 -4.97 12.80
C ILE A 16 7.88 -3.54 13.33
N GLY A 17 8.95 -2.79 13.58
CA GLY A 17 8.88 -1.46 14.21
C GLY A 17 7.98 -0.48 13.46
N VAL A 18 8.08 -0.43 12.12
CA VAL A 18 7.23 0.44 11.29
C VAL A 18 5.76 0.05 11.36
N VAL A 19 5.46 -1.25 11.29
CA VAL A 19 4.08 -1.77 11.33
C VAL A 19 3.46 -1.58 12.71
N LEU A 20 4.23 -1.81 13.77
CA LEU A 20 3.81 -1.56 15.15
C LEU A 20 3.53 -0.08 15.39
N GLY A 21 4.46 0.80 14.99
CA GLY A 21 4.29 2.25 15.13
C GLY A 21 3.05 2.78 14.42
N LEU A 22 2.80 2.32 13.18
CA LEU A 22 1.61 2.71 12.45
C LEU A 22 0.33 2.11 13.04
N SER A 23 0.39 0.94 13.67
CA SER A 23 -0.77 0.33 14.31
C SER A 23 -1.35 1.20 15.41
N VAL A 24 -0.48 1.79 16.23
CA VAL A 24 -0.88 2.72 17.29
C VAL A 24 -1.58 3.95 16.74
N ILE A 25 -1.15 4.44 15.57
CA ILE A 25 -1.78 5.58 14.88
C ILE A 25 -3.11 5.15 14.24
N ALA A 26 -3.12 4.00 13.55
CA ALA A 26 -4.25 3.48 12.81
C ALA A 26 -5.46 3.15 13.71
N GLU A 27 -5.21 2.69 14.95
CA GLU A 27 -6.26 2.43 15.94
C GLU A 27 -6.95 3.71 16.43
N ARG A 28 -6.30 4.87 16.32
CA ARG A 28 -6.82 6.16 16.81
C ARG A 28 -7.51 6.98 15.73
N VAL A 29 -7.59 6.49 14.49
CA VAL A 29 -8.16 7.21 13.35
C VAL A 29 -9.38 6.50 12.78
N SER A 30 -10.23 7.24 12.08
CA SER A 30 -11.41 6.65 11.42
C SER A 30 -11.02 5.71 10.29
N THR A 31 -11.89 4.75 9.94
CA THR A 31 -11.69 3.80 8.82
C THR A 31 -11.35 4.50 7.50
N ARG A 32 -11.94 5.67 7.27
CA ARG A 32 -11.64 6.53 6.11
C ARG A 32 -10.19 7.01 6.12
N VAL A 33 -9.72 7.54 7.25
CA VAL A 33 -8.33 8.02 7.40
C VAL A 33 -7.36 6.85 7.36
N ALA A 34 -7.70 5.71 7.98
CA ALA A 34 -6.90 4.50 7.93
C ALA A 34 -6.72 4.01 6.48
N GLY A 35 -7.75 4.07 5.64
CA GLY A 35 -7.64 3.78 4.20
C GLY A 35 -6.68 4.72 3.48
N LEU A 36 -6.73 6.02 3.76
CA LEU A 36 -5.77 6.99 3.19
C LEU A 36 -4.33 6.71 3.65
N LEU A 37 -4.13 6.49 4.95
CA LEU A 37 -2.81 6.24 5.55
C LEU A 37 -2.22 4.89 5.15
N ALA A 38 -3.05 3.89 4.87
CA ALA A 38 -2.59 2.62 4.31
C ALA A 38 -1.92 2.80 2.93
N GLY A 39 -2.21 3.90 2.23
CA GLY A 39 -1.54 4.30 0.98
C GLY A 39 -0.22 5.04 1.16
N TYR A 40 0.29 5.19 2.38
CA TYR A 40 1.62 5.76 2.64
C TYR A 40 2.73 4.70 2.38
N PRO A 41 3.89 5.07 1.81
CA PRO A 41 4.85 4.13 1.21
C PRO A 41 5.70 3.33 2.21
N LEU A 42 5.17 2.87 3.33
CA LEU A 42 5.96 2.16 4.34
C LEU A 42 6.38 0.76 3.87
N GLY A 43 5.42 -0.05 3.46
CA GLY A 43 5.68 -1.41 2.97
C GLY A 43 6.58 -1.42 1.74
N THR A 44 6.24 -0.61 0.75
CA THR A 44 7.00 -0.48 -0.50
C THR A 44 8.40 0.09 -0.28
N ALA A 45 8.57 1.06 0.64
CA ALA A 45 9.90 1.57 0.97
C ALA A 45 10.79 0.47 1.55
N ILE A 46 10.28 -0.30 2.51
CA ILE A 46 11.03 -1.40 3.12
C ILE A 46 11.39 -2.44 2.04
N ALA A 47 10.42 -2.84 1.21
CA ALA A 47 10.65 -3.81 0.14
C ALA A 47 11.74 -3.32 -0.84
N LEU A 48 11.60 -2.13 -1.41
CA LEU A 48 12.56 -1.59 -2.37
C LEU A 48 13.94 -1.31 -1.74
N PHE A 49 13.99 -0.85 -0.50
CA PHE A 49 15.25 -0.62 0.21
C PHE A 49 16.02 -1.93 0.38
N PHE A 50 15.38 -2.99 0.88
CA PHE A 50 16.05 -4.28 1.10
C PHE A 50 16.33 -5.03 -0.20
N ILE A 51 15.49 -4.90 -1.24
CA ILE A 51 15.84 -5.37 -2.59
C ILE A 51 17.14 -4.70 -3.05
N GLY A 52 17.26 -3.39 -2.85
CA GLY A 52 18.45 -2.64 -3.24
C GLY A 52 19.68 -3.00 -2.43
N LEU A 53 19.51 -3.23 -1.13
CA LEU A 53 20.57 -3.60 -0.21
C LEU A 53 21.11 -5.01 -0.50
N GLU A 54 20.22 -5.95 -0.81
CA GLU A 54 20.57 -7.37 -0.98
C GLU A 54 21.05 -7.71 -2.39
N ILE A 55 20.56 -7.00 -3.41
CA ILE A 55 20.88 -7.28 -4.81
C ILE A 55 21.76 -6.16 -5.37
N SER A 56 21.18 -4.98 -5.59
CA SER A 56 21.92 -3.75 -5.92
C SER A 56 20.99 -2.53 -6.01
N PRO A 57 21.49 -1.30 -5.80
CA PRO A 57 20.73 -0.08 -6.03
C PRO A 57 20.18 0.05 -7.46
N ALA A 58 20.94 -0.41 -8.47
CA ALA A 58 20.50 -0.42 -9.86
C ALA A 58 19.29 -1.34 -10.07
N PHE A 59 19.31 -2.56 -9.51
CA PHE A 59 18.19 -3.49 -9.59
C PHE A 59 16.94 -2.95 -8.88
N ALA A 60 17.10 -2.30 -7.72
CA ALA A 60 15.99 -1.64 -7.03
C ALA A 60 15.45 -0.44 -7.80
N THR A 61 16.30 0.31 -8.51
CA THR A 61 15.90 1.40 -9.39
C THR A 61 15.02 0.90 -10.53
N GLN A 62 15.43 -0.20 -11.19
CA GLN A 62 14.62 -0.85 -12.23
C GLN A 62 13.32 -1.41 -11.66
N SER A 63 13.39 -2.07 -10.50
CA SER A 63 12.21 -2.60 -9.80
C SER A 63 11.22 -1.48 -9.48
N ALA A 64 11.68 -0.31 -9.03
CA ALA A 64 10.84 0.84 -8.73
C ALA A 64 10.06 1.35 -9.96
N VAL A 65 10.61 1.23 -11.17
CA VAL A 65 9.89 1.57 -12.41
C VAL A 65 8.68 0.65 -12.59
N HIS A 66 8.82 -0.66 -12.37
CA HIS A 66 7.71 -1.60 -12.43
C HIS A 66 6.79 -1.53 -11.21
N THR A 67 7.27 -1.10 -10.04
CA THR A 67 6.44 -0.79 -8.87
C THR A 67 5.39 0.28 -9.19
N LEU A 68 5.74 1.29 -10.02
CA LEU A 68 4.79 2.32 -10.44
C LEU A 68 3.54 1.72 -11.06
N ALA A 69 3.69 0.78 -12.01
CA ALA A 69 2.56 0.07 -12.60
C ALA A 69 1.94 -0.96 -11.63
N GLY A 70 2.77 -1.60 -10.80
CA GLY A 70 2.36 -2.60 -9.82
C GLY A 70 1.30 -2.12 -8.81
N PHE A 71 1.22 -0.82 -8.53
CA PHE A 71 0.13 -0.28 -7.71
C PHE A 71 -1.27 -0.50 -8.32
N THR A 72 -1.35 -0.75 -9.63
CA THR A 72 -2.59 -1.19 -10.28
C THR A 72 -3.00 -2.60 -9.81
N ALA A 73 -2.05 -3.52 -9.66
CA ALA A 73 -2.32 -4.84 -9.06
C ALA A 73 -2.75 -4.70 -7.59
N THR A 74 -2.18 -3.74 -6.86
CA THR A 74 -2.57 -3.44 -5.49
C THR A 74 -4.01 -2.95 -5.37
N LEU A 75 -4.48 -2.13 -6.31
CA LEU A 75 -5.90 -1.75 -6.40
C LEU A 75 -6.79 -2.96 -6.70
N ALA A 76 -6.34 -3.83 -7.61
CA ALA A 76 -7.04 -5.07 -7.94
C ALA A 76 -7.15 -6.01 -6.74
N LEU A 77 -6.14 -6.07 -5.86
CA LEU A 77 -6.21 -6.79 -4.60
C LEU A 77 -7.38 -6.31 -3.76
N GLY A 78 -7.50 -4.99 -3.57
CA GLY A 78 -8.63 -4.41 -2.86
C GLY A 78 -9.98 -4.78 -3.50
N GLY A 79 -10.05 -4.78 -4.83
CA GLY A 79 -11.26 -5.12 -5.57
C GLY A 79 -11.65 -6.58 -5.42
N GLY A 80 -10.71 -7.50 -5.60
CA GLY A 80 -10.92 -8.93 -5.40
C GLY A 80 -11.29 -9.26 -3.96
N TYR A 81 -10.63 -8.60 -2.99
CA TYR A 81 -10.97 -8.74 -1.58
C TYR A 81 -12.41 -8.29 -1.32
N LEU A 82 -12.79 -7.11 -1.80
CA LEU A 82 -14.15 -6.57 -1.63
C LEU A 82 -15.23 -7.48 -2.23
N LEU A 83 -14.98 -8.11 -3.38
CA LEU A 83 -15.95 -8.97 -4.06
C LEU A 83 -16.18 -10.29 -3.32
N CYS A 84 -15.14 -10.85 -2.71
CA CYS A 84 -15.16 -12.18 -2.08
C CYS A 84 -15.36 -12.14 -0.56
N ALA A 85 -15.01 -11.04 0.12
CA ALA A 85 -15.10 -10.84 1.57
C ALA A 85 -16.53 -10.57 2.08
N ARG A 86 -17.55 -11.27 1.56
CA ARG A 86 -18.96 -10.94 1.85
C ARG A 86 -19.49 -11.44 3.20
N ARG A 87 -18.80 -12.40 3.82
CA ARG A 87 -19.19 -13.00 5.11
C ARG A 87 -18.30 -12.41 6.19
N ASP A 88 -18.77 -12.33 7.43
CA ASP A 88 -17.91 -11.94 8.55
C ASP A 88 -17.03 -13.11 9.04
N GLY A 89 -16.02 -12.78 9.85
CA GLY A 89 -15.14 -13.74 10.50
C GLY A 89 -14.15 -14.42 9.54
N LEU A 90 -13.63 -15.58 9.97
CA LEU A 90 -12.52 -16.25 9.28
C LEU A 90 -12.87 -16.69 7.85
N ALA A 91 -14.08 -17.20 7.62
CA ALA A 91 -14.49 -17.62 6.27
C ALA A 91 -14.51 -16.44 5.29
N GLY A 92 -14.95 -15.26 5.76
CA GLY A 92 -14.90 -14.02 5.01
C GLY A 92 -13.49 -13.57 4.69
N VAL A 93 -12.60 -13.63 5.69
CA VAL A 93 -11.18 -13.29 5.55
C VAL A 93 -10.52 -14.18 4.53
N LEU A 94 -10.71 -15.50 4.61
CA LEU A 94 -10.10 -16.47 3.69
C LEU A 94 -10.61 -16.26 2.26
N ALA A 95 -11.92 -16.09 2.08
CA ALA A 95 -12.50 -15.81 0.77
C ALA A 95 -12.01 -14.47 0.20
N GLY A 96 -11.99 -13.42 1.01
CA GLY A 96 -11.47 -12.10 0.65
C GLY A 96 -10.00 -12.14 0.27
N THR A 97 -9.17 -12.79 1.09
CA THR A 97 -7.74 -13.00 0.80
C THR A 97 -7.56 -13.76 -0.50
N ALA A 98 -8.25 -14.88 -0.69
CA ALA A 98 -8.14 -15.68 -1.90
C ALA A 98 -8.55 -14.86 -3.15
N GLY A 99 -9.67 -14.16 -3.11
CA GLY A 99 -10.13 -13.30 -4.19
C GLY A 99 -9.18 -12.13 -4.47
N GLY A 100 -8.67 -11.49 -3.41
CA GLY A 100 -7.71 -10.39 -3.52
C GLY A 100 -6.37 -10.84 -4.08
N LEU A 101 -5.82 -11.96 -3.62
CA LEU A 101 -4.58 -12.52 -4.14
C LEU A 101 -4.74 -13.01 -5.58
N ALA A 102 -5.87 -13.61 -5.94
CA ALA A 102 -6.15 -14.01 -7.31
C ALA A 102 -6.24 -12.80 -8.25
N ALA A 103 -6.93 -11.73 -7.85
CA ALA A 103 -7.02 -10.50 -8.62
C ALA A 103 -5.66 -9.80 -8.74
N TRP A 104 -4.91 -9.71 -7.64
CA TRP A 104 -3.55 -9.18 -7.63
C TRP A 104 -2.66 -9.98 -8.58
N LEU A 105 -2.60 -11.30 -8.46
CA LEU A 105 -1.76 -12.15 -9.28
C LEU A 105 -2.14 -12.06 -10.76
N THR A 106 -3.42 -12.06 -11.08
CA THR A 106 -3.91 -11.91 -12.46
C THR A 106 -3.43 -10.60 -13.07
N VAL A 107 -3.60 -9.48 -12.37
CA VAL A 107 -3.14 -8.17 -12.86
C VAL A 107 -1.62 -8.10 -12.90
N SER A 108 -0.91 -8.67 -11.91
CA SER A 108 0.55 -8.77 -11.89
C SER A 108 1.10 -9.54 -13.09
N LEU A 109 0.46 -10.65 -13.47
CA LEU A 109 0.83 -11.43 -14.65
C LEU A 109 0.71 -10.60 -15.93
N LEU A 110 -0.39 -9.84 -16.07
CA LEU A 110 -0.60 -8.96 -17.23
C LEU A 110 0.41 -7.81 -17.26
N LEU A 111 0.66 -7.17 -16.12
CA LEU A 111 1.60 -6.05 -16.03
C LEU A 111 3.05 -6.48 -16.32
N THR A 112 3.45 -7.67 -15.91
CA THR A 112 4.81 -8.16 -16.16
C THR A 112 5.08 -8.56 -17.61
N GLN A 113 4.05 -8.59 -18.47
CA GLN A 113 4.24 -8.73 -19.92
C GLN A 113 4.58 -7.40 -20.63
N VAL A 114 4.56 -6.27 -19.91
CA VAL A 114 4.75 -4.95 -20.48
C VAL A 114 6.02 -4.31 -19.94
N GLU A 115 6.86 -3.83 -20.86
CA GLU A 115 8.03 -3.01 -20.53
C GLU A 115 7.57 -1.59 -20.18
N PHE A 116 7.59 -1.27 -18.89
CA PHE A 116 7.18 0.03 -18.40
C PHE A 116 8.34 1.01 -18.35
N THR A 117 8.06 2.24 -18.77
CA THR A 117 8.88 3.40 -18.44
C THR A 117 8.30 4.08 -17.20
N ARG A 118 9.06 5.00 -16.59
CA ARG A 118 8.56 5.82 -15.47
C ARG A 118 7.26 6.53 -15.82
N LEU A 119 7.14 7.04 -17.05
CA LEU A 119 5.94 7.71 -17.53
C LEU A 119 4.78 6.73 -17.70
N THR A 120 4.96 5.66 -18.46
CA THR A 120 3.87 4.71 -18.76
C THR A 120 3.40 3.98 -17.50
N GLY A 121 4.30 3.60 -16.59
CA GLY A 121 3.93 3.01 -15.29
C GLY A 121 3.13 3.98 -14.42
N THR A 122 3.54 5.26 -14.38
CA THR A 122 2.82 6.31 -13.65
C THR A 122 1.42 6.53 -14.23
N LEU A 123 1.31 6.70 -15.55
CA LEU A 123 0.02 6.90 -16.22
C LEU A 123 -0.93 5.70 -16.03
N THR A 124 -0.40 4.48 -16.07
CA THR A 124 -1.17 3.25 -15.83
C THR A 124 -1.82 3.28 -14.45
N THR A 125 -1.03 3.58 -13.41
CA THR A 125 -1.58 3.66 -12.05
C THR A 125 -2.50 4.86 -11.85
N LEU A 126 -2.24 6.01 -12.47
CA LEU A 126 -3.18 7.14 -12.41
C LEU A 126 -4.53 6.79 -13.04
N ALA A 127 -4.53 6.12 -14.20
CA ALA A 127 -5.74 5.63 -14.84
C ALA A 127 -6.47 4.62 -13.94
N ALA A 128 -5.73 3.69 -13.33
CA ALA A 128 -6.28 2.72 -12.37
C ALA A 128 -6.88 3.42 -11.14
N ILE A 129 -6.21 4.40 -10.54
CA ILE A 129 -6.74 5.17 -9.41
C ILE A 129 -8.08 5.81 -9.78
N ILE A 130 -8.17 6.47 -10.93
CA ILE A 130 -9.41 7.09 -11.40
C ILE A 130 -10.51 6.03 -11.59
N LEU A 131 -10.19 4.92 -12.24
CA LEU A 131 -11.11 3.81 -12.45
C LEU A 131 -11.64 3.25 -11.12
N PHE A 132 -10.76 2.89 -10.20
CA PHE A 132 -11.14 2.30 -8.92
C PHE A 132 -11.87 3.27 -8.00
N ILE A 133 -11.54 4.57 -8.01
CA ILE A 133 -12.35 5.60 -7.34
C ILE A 133 -13.79 5.60 -7.88
N ARG A 134 -13.97 5.49 -9.21
CA ARG A 134 -15.30 5.44 -9.84
C ARG A 134 -16.04 4.15 -9.48
N LEU A 135 -15.37 3.01 -9.52
CA LEU A 135 -15.93 1.70 -9.17
C LEU A 135 -16.36 1.65 -7.70
N TYR A 136 -15.54 2.17 -6.79
CA TYR A 136 -15.83 2.13 -5.34
C TYR A 136 -16.77 3.22 -4.86
N ARG A 137 -17.16 4.18 -5.71
CA ARG A 137 -18.00 5.32 -5.31
C ARG A 137 -19.31 4.90 -4.62
N ARG A 138 -19.91 3.77 -5.05
CA ARG A 138 -21.17 3.25 -4.52
C ARG A 138 -21.01 2.31 -3.32
N VAL A 139 -19.79 2.02 -2.90
CA VAL A 139 -19.54 1.18 -1.72
C VAL A 139 -20.05 1.94 -0.48
N PRO A 140 -20.94 1.33 0.33
CA PRO A 140 -21.42 1.94 1.56
C PRO A 140 -20.27 2.28 2.51
N GLU A 141 -20.42 3.38 3.23
CA GLU A 141 -19.47 3.76 4.28
C GLU A 141 -20.04 3.35 5.64
N THR A 142 -19.27 2.58 6.37
CA THR A 142 -19.57 2.17 7.74
C THR A 142 -18.40 2.54 8.63
N ALA A 143 -18.69 3.35 9.65
CA ALA A 143 -17.74 3.58 10.72
C ALA A 143 -17.54 2.30 11.53
N THR A 144 -16.33 2.08 12.03
CA THR A 144 -16.14 1.14 13.13
C THR A 144 -16.88 1.67 14.35
N GLY A 145 -17.73 0.85 14.98
CA GLY A 145 -18.22 1.16 16.33
C GLY A 145 -17.06 1.25 17.31
N ALA A 146 -17.29 1.85 18.50
CA ALA A 146 -16.27 2.09 19.54
C ALA A 146 -15.68 0.82 20.21
N ARG A 147 -15.65 -0.32 19.51
CA ARG A 147 -15.22 -1.62 20.02
C ARG A 147 -13.94 -2.08 19.34
N GLY A 148 -12.82 -1.53 19.77
CA GLY A 148 -11.50 -2.04 19.39
C GLY A 148 -10.45 -1.57 20.37
N GLY A 149 -10.40 -2.20 21.54
CA GLY A 149 -9.28 -2.02 22.47
C GLY A 149 -7.99 -2.56 21.86
N PHE A 150 -6.86 -2.00 22.28
CA PHE A 150 -5.52 -2.45 21.90
C PHE A 150 -5.37 -3.95 22.13
N SER A 151 -5.04 -4.72 21.08
CA SER A 151 -4.87 -6.18 21.15
C SER A 151 -3.46 -6.57 20.78
N TRP A 152 -2.70 -7.06 21.75
CA TRP A 152 -1.35 -7.60 21.54
C TRP A 152 -1.33 -8.73 20.50
N ALA A 153 -2.38 -9.56 20.46
CA ALA A 153 -2.50 -10.64 19.49
C ALA A 153 -2.69 -10.09 18.06
N ALA A 154 -3.56 -9.09 17.88
CA ALA A 154 -3.75 -8.44 16.58
C ALA A 154 -2.48 -7.74 16.11
N LEU A 155 -1.77 -7.09 17.04
CA LEU A 155 -0.52 -6.41 16.78
C LEU A 155 0.59 -7.39 16.37
N GLY A 156 0.72 -8.51 17.09
CA GLY A 156 1.65 -9.60 16.77
C GLY A 156 1.35 -10.21 15.40
N LEU A 157 0.07 -10.50 15.10
CA LEU A 157 -0.35 -10.99 13.78
C LEU A 157 0.00 -10.00 12.66
N ARG A 158 -0.20 -8.69 12.89
CA ARG A 158 0.14 -7.65 11.90
C ARG A 158 1.62 -7.64 11.60
N ALA A 159 2.44 -7.66 12.65
CA ALA A 159 3.89 -7.66 12.55
C ALA A 159 4.40 -8.92 11.84
N ALA A 160 3.88 -10.10 12.20
CA ALA A 160 4.23 -11.36 11.58
C ALA A 160 3.87 -11.41 10.09
N LEU A 161 2.65 -11.00 9.74
CA LEU A 161 2.22 -10.93 8.33
C LEU A 161 3.08 -9.97 7.52
N ALA A 162 3.31 -8.76 8.03
CA ALA A 162 4.10 -7.77 7.32
C ALA A 162 5.56 -8.21 7.13
N ALA A 163 6.21 -8.70 8.20
CA ALA A 163 7.56 -9.24 8.11
C ALA A 163 7.62 -10.42 7.13
N GLY A 164 6.70 -11.39 7.25
CA GLY A 164 6.64 -12.55 6.35
C GLY A 164 6.50 -12.14 4.88
N ILE A 165 5.63 -11.16 4.58
CA ILE A 165 5.46 -10.62 3.23
C ILE A 165 6.76 -9.94 2.74
N ILE A 166 7.40 -9.11 3.56
CA ILE A 166 8.66 -8.44 3.18
C ILE A 166 9.77 -9.46 2.90
N PHE A 167 9.92 -10.48 3.75
CA PHE A 167 10.89 -11.56 3.54
C PHE A 167 10.58 -12.36 2.27
N LEU A 168 9.30 -12.65 2.00
CA LEU A 168 8.90 -13.32 0.77
C LEU A 168 9.24 -12.50 -0.48
N ILE A 169 8.88 -11.21 -0.50
CA ILE A 169 9.15 -10.31 -1.63
C ILE A 169 10.66 -10.19 -1.89
N THR A 170 11.44 -9.90 -0.85
CA THR A 170 12.89 -9.71 -0.97
C THR A 170 13.63 -11.01 -1.28
N GLY A 171 13.18 -12.14 -0.73
CA GLY A 171 13.71 -13.46 -1.05
C GLY A 171 13.47 -13.84 -2.52
N LEU A 172 12.23 -13.68 -3.01
CA LEU A 172 11.89 -13.95 -4.40
C LEU A 172 12.60 -13.01 -5.38
N ALA A 173 12.90 -11.77 -4.98
CA ALA A 173 13.60 -10.81 -5.82
C ALA A 173 14.98 -11.30 -6.29
N HIS A 174 15.65 -12.21 -5.56
CA HIS A 174 16.95 -12.76 -5.95
C HIS A 174 16.90 -13.68 -7.18
N VAL A 175 15.73 -14.25 -7.48
CA VAL A 175 15.53 -15.22 -8.57
C VAL A 175 14.57 -14.72 -9.64
N MET A 176 13.91 -13.58 -9.38
CA MET A 176 12.93 -13.00 -10.28
C MET A 176 13.52 -11.81 -11.05
N PRO A 177 13.06 -11.54 -12.28
CA PRO A 177 13.38 -10.30 -12.98
C PRO A 177 12.92 -9.05 -12.22
N ALA A 178 13.53 -7.90 -12.50
CA ALA A 178 13.17 -6.61 -11.90
C ALA A 178 11.69 -6.26 -12.07
N ALA A 179 11.05 -6.68 -13.17
CA ALA A 179 9.62 -6.50 -13.39
C ALA A 179 8.76 -7.16 -12.30
N TRP A 180 9.06 -8.42 -11.98
CA TRP A 180 8.37 -9.14 -10.90
C TRP A 180 8.74 -8.58 -9.53
N ALA A 181 10.01 -8.31 -9.26
CA ALA A 181 10.44 -7.71 -8.00
C ALA A 181 9.74 -6.36 -7.73
N GLY A 182 9.58 -5.54 -8.77
CA GLY A 182 8.86 -4.27 -8.72
C GLY A 182 7.37 -4.41 -8.43
N VAL A 183 6.68 -5.30 -9.14
CA VAL A 183 5.25 -5.59 -8.93
C VAL A 183 5.01 -6.21 -7.55
N MET A 184 5.92 -7.08 -7.08
CA MET A 184 5.88 -7.62 -5.72
C MET A 184 6.12 -6.54 -4.66
N ALA A 185 7.06 -5.62 -4.87
CA ALA A 185 7.29 -4.50 -3.96
C ALA A 185 6.10 -3.51 -3.89
N ALA A 186 5.23 -3.51 -4.89
CA ALA A 186 3.98 -2.75 -4.86
C ALA A 186 2.90 -3.40 -3.98
N PHE A 187 3.06 -4.67 -3.58
CA PHE A 187 2.10 -5.39 -2.75
C PHE A 187 1.79 -4.60 -1.47
N PRO A 188 0.52 -4.48 -1.08
CA PRO A 188 0.13 -3.57 0.00
C PRO A 188 0.40 -4.17 1.39
N VAL A 189 1.67 -4.23 1.79
CA VAL A 189 2.12 -4.78 3.07
C VAL A 189 1.48 -4.09 4.26
N THR A 190 1.09 -2.81 4.12
CA THR A 190 0.39 -2.07 5.18
C THR A 190 -1.13 -2.31 5.16
N MET A 191 -1.74 -2.29 3.98
CA MET A 191 -3.20 -2.42 3.85
C MET A 191 -3.65 -3.86 4.12
N TYR A 192 -3.00 -4.87 3.53
CA TYR A 192 -3.50 -6.25 3.56
C TYR A 192 -3.59 -6.82 5.00
N PRO A 193 -2.55 -6.76 5.84
CA PRO A 193 -2.67 -7.17 7.24
C PRO A 193 -3.71 -6.36 8.00
N PHE A 194 -3.87 -5.07 7.68
CA PHE A 194 -4.92 -4.24 8.26
C PHE A 194 -6.31 -4.74 7.88
N LEU A 195 -6.56 -5.09 6.62
CA LEU A 195 -7.84 -5.65 6.19
C LEU A 195 -8.15 -6.96 6.91
N VAL A 196 -7.17 -7.87 7.00
CA VAL A 196 -7.33 -9.17 7.69
C VAL A 196 -7.77 -8.95 9.15
N ILE A 197 -7.04 -8.11 9.89
CA ILE A 197 -7.33 -7.83 11.29
C ILE A 197 -8.67 -7.11 11.45
N LEU A 198 -8.93 -6.09 10.63
CA LEU A 198 -10.17 -5.32 10.67
C LEU A 198 -11.38 -6.22 10.37
N HIS A 199 -11.26 -7.13 9.42
CA HIS A 199 -12.31 -8.07 9.06
C HIS A 199 -12.60 -9.06 10.19
N LEU A 200 -11.55 -9.63 10.80
CA LEU A 200 -11.70 -10.54 11.94
C LEU A 200 -12.35 -9.87 13.17
N THR A 201 -12.10 -8.57 13.35
CA THR A 201 -12.51 -7.85 14.57
C THR A 201 -13.81 -7.08 14.43
N HIS A 202 -14.09 -6.53 13.24
CA HIS A 202 -15.22 -5.62 13.00
C HIS A 202 -16.10 -6.02 11.80
N GLY A 203 -15.80 -7.14 11.12
CA GLY A 203 -16.59 -7.63 9.99
C GLY A 203 -16.26 -6.98 8.65
N ALA A 204 -17.02 -7.37 7.63
CA ALA A 204 -16.76 -7.03 6.23
C ALA A 204 -17.05 -5.54 5.89
N ALA A 205 -18.01 -4.91 6.57
CA ALA A 205 -18.44 -3.56 6.20
C ALA A 205 -17.36 -2.48 6.44
N PRO A 206 -16.66 -2.43 7.60
CA PRO A 206 -15.54 -1.52 7.80
C PRO A 206 -14.39 -1.73 6.81
N VAL A 207 -14.12 -2.98 6.43
CA VAL A 207 -13.12 -3.33 5.41
C VAL A 207 -13.47 -2.70 4.07
N ALA A 208 -14.74 -2.77 3.65
CA ALA A 208 -15.21 -2.14 2.42
C ALA A 208 -14.97 -0.62 2.43
N THR A 209 -15.13 0.03 3.58
CA THR A 209 -14.88 1.47 3.75
C THR A 209 -13.39 1.83 3.61
N VAL A 210 -12.50 0.99 4.15
CA VAL A 210 -11.04 1.16 3.98
C VAL A 210 -10.65 1.01 2.52
N ILE A 211 -11.10 -0.07 1.86
CA ILE A 211 -10.84 -0.33 0.44
C ILE A 211 -11.33 0.81 -0.43
N LYS A 212 -12.52 1.36 -0.15
CA LYS A 212 -13.09 2.50 -0.87
C LYS A 212 -12.17 3.73 -0.88
N HIS A 213 -11.49 4.00 0.23
CA HIS A 213 -10.67 5.21 0.40
C HIS A 213 -9.19 5.01 0.07
N TYR A 214 -8.73 3.77 -0.01
CA TYR A 214 -7.34 3.44 -0.32
C TYR A 214 -6.81 4.05 -1.63
N PRO A 215 -7.55 4.07 -2.77
CA PRO A 215 -7.06 4.67 -4.01
C PRO A 215 -6.65 6.14 -3.87
N ALA A 216 -7.30 6.90 -3.00
CA ALA A 216 -6.97 8.31 -2.77
C ALA A 216 -5.62 8.49 -2.04
N GLY A 217 -5.17 7.47 -1.30
CA GLY A 217 -3.88 7.46 -0.60
C GLY A 217 -2.69 7.12 -1.50
N LEU A 218 -2.93 6.41 -2.61
CA LEU A 218 -1.88 5.91 -3.51
C LEU A 218 -1.00 6.99 -4.15
N GLY A 219 -1.44 8.25 -4.16
CA GLY A 219 -0.60 9.34 -4.68
C GLY A 219 0.75 9.44 -3.94
N ALA A 220 0.78 9.24 -2.62
CA ALA A 220 2.03 9.25 -1.85
C ALA A 220 2.95 8.08 -2.22
N LEU A 221 2.39 6.88 -2.42
CA LEU A 221 3.09 5.71 -2.93
C LEU A 221 3.69 5.93 -4.32
N LEU A 222 2.90 6.54 -5.22
CA LEU A 222 3.31 6.83 -6.58
C LEU A 222 4.48 7.81 -6.63
N TRP A 223 4.39 8.90 -5.85
CA TRP A 223 5.46 9.88 -5.76
C TRP A 223 6.73 9.33 -5.12
N TYR A 224 6.59 8.47 -4.10
CA TYR A 224 7.73 7.75 -3.52
C TYR A 224 8.43 6.88 -4.55
N ALA A 225 7.69 5.97 -5.20
CA ALA A 225 8.22 5.04 -6.20
C ALA A 225 8.88 5.78 -7.37
N LEU A 226 8.26 6.87 -7.84
CA LEU A 226 8.81 7.71 -8.90
C LEU A 226 10.13 8.34 -8.46
N CYS A 227 10.18 8.90 -7.25
CA CYS A 227 11.39 9.48 -6.70
C CYS A 227 12.52 8.45 -6.60
N VAL A 228 12.28 7.28 -6.00
CA VAL A 228 13.33 6.27 -5.81
C VAL A 228 13.78 5.65 -7.14
N SER A 229 12.92 5.59 -8.16
CA SER A 229 13.29 5.22 -9.53
C SER A 229 14.25 6.21 -10.23
N LEU A 230 14.46 7.38 -9.62
CA LEU A 230 15.39 8.42 -10.08
C LEU A 230 16.60 8.55 -9.15
N THR A 231 16.47 8.22 -7.86
CA THR A 231 17.48 8.56 -6.85
C THR A 231 18.28 7.38 -6.32
N TYR A 232 17.79 6.14 -6.41
CA TYR A 232 18.50 5.01 -5.79
C TYR A 232 19.87 4.73 -6.43
N ASP A 233 19.95 4.81 -7.76
CA ASP A 233 21.21 4.58 -8.48
C ASP A 233 22.22 5.72 -8.27
N SER A 234 21.77 6.97 -8.19
CA SER A 234 22.64 8.15 -8.14
C SER A 234 22.95 8.64 -6.71
N LEU A 235 22.00 8.57 -5.78
CA LEU A 235 22.13 9.06 -4.40
C LEU A 235 22.31 7.92 -3.38
N GLY A 236 22.18 6.67 -3.82
CA GLY A 236 22.17 5.50 -2.95
C GLY A 236 20.85 5.31 -2.19
N LEU A 237 20.72 4.15 -1.55
CA LEU A 237 19.46 3.70 -0.96
C LEU A 237 18.98 4.57 0.20
N VAL A 238 19.89 5.00 1.08
CA VAL A 238 19.54 5.76 2.29
C VAL A 238 19.02 7.15 1.93
N LEU A 239 19.81 7.95 1.21
CA LEU A 239 19.40 9.28 0.78
C LEU A 239 18.21 9.23 -0.17
N GLY A 240 18.20 8.28 -1.11
CA GLY A 240 17.06 8.09 -2.02
C GLY A 240 15.76 7.79 -1.27
N THR A 241 15.81 6.99 -0.20
CA THR A 241 14.65 6.69 0.65
C THR A 241 14.19 7.92 1.43
N LEU A 242 15.13 8.68 2.02
CA LEU A 242 14.81 9.89 2.77
C LEU A 242 14.15 10.95 1.88
N VAL A 243 14.71 11.19 0.69
CA VAL A 243 14.12 12.10 -0.30
C VAL A 243 12.76 11.58 -0.77
N GLY A 244 12.64 10.27 -1.03
CA GLY A 244 11.37 9.65 -1.39
C GLY A 244 10.28 9.89 -0.34
N PHE A 245 10.59 9.71 0.95
CA PHE A 245 9.66 10.01 2.04
C PHE A 245 9.33 11.50 2.15
N ALA A 246 10.32 12.38 1.94
CA ALA A 246 10.09 13.83 1.93
C ALA A 246 9.09 14.21 0.81
N VAL A 247 9.27 13.68 -0.40
CA VAL A 247 8.37 13.92 -1.54
C VAL A 247 6.98 13.34 -1.28
N ALA A 248 6.89 12.11 -0.78
CA ALA A 248 5.62 11.47 -0.46
C ALA A 248 4.84 12.24 0.63
N THR A 249 5.55 12.71 1.65
CA THR A 249 4.97 13.54 2.72
C THR A 249 4.52 14.90 2.20
N ALA A 250 5.35 15.57 1.39
CA ALA A 250 5.00 16.84 0.76
C ALA A 250 3.74 16.72 -0.10
N TRP A 251 3.63 15.64 -0.90
CA TRP A 251 2.42 15.34 -1.66
C TRP A 251 1.19 15.14 -0.75
N LEU A 252 1.32 14.33 0.30
CA LEU A 252 0.20 14.06 1.22
C LEU A 252 -0.27 15.34 1.91
N LEU A 253 0.65 16.20 2.35
CA LEU A 253 0.34 17.51 2.94
C LEU A 253 -0.32 18.46 1.93
N ALA A 254 0.18 18.52 0.69
CA ALA A 254 -0.42 19.32 -0.37
C ALA A 254 -1.85 18.84 -0.70
N TRP A 255 -2.04 17.53 -0.81
CA TRP A 255 -3.33 16.92 -1.11
C TRP A 255 -4.37 17.16 0.00
N THR A 256 -3.98 16.94 1.26
CA THR A 256 -4.86 17.18 2.42
C THR A 256 -5.25 18.66 2.55
N ARG A 257 -4.30 19.59 2.35
CA ARG A 257 -4.58 21.04 2.32
C ARG A 257 -5.51 21.42 1.17
N LEU A 258 -5.30 20.87 -0.03
CA LEU A 258 -6.16 21.12 -1.20
C LEU A 258 -7.61 20.66 -0.93
N LEU A 259 -7.79 19.49 -0.33
CA LEU A 259 -9.11 18.99 0.04
C LEU A 259 -9.79 19.88 1.08
N ALA A 260 -9.06 20.29 2.12
CA ALA A 260 -9.58 21.20 3.15
C ALA A 260 -10.01 22.55 2.54
N TRP A 261 -9.18 23.11 1.65
CA TRP A 261 -9.48 24.35 0.95
C TRP A 261 -10.72 24.23 0.04
N ARG A 262 -10.84 23.12 -0.71
CA ARG A 262 -12.03 22.87 -1.54
C ARG A 262 -13.29 22.74 -0.70
N ALA A 263 -13.23 22.04 0.44
CA ALA A 263 -14.36 21.90 1.35
C ALA A 263 -14.80 23.26 1.92
N ALA A 264 -13.86 24.08 2.37
CA ALA A 264 -14.13 25.42 2.86
C ALA A 264 -14.79 26.31 1.77
N ARG A 265 -14.31 26.25 0.52
CA ARG A 265 -14.90 27.00 -0.59
C ARG A 265 -16.30 26.54 -0.97
N LEU A 266 -16.59 25.24 -0.89
CA LEU A 266 -17.92 24.71 -1.15
C LEU A 266 -18.91 25.09 -0.04
N ALA A 267 -18.47 25.12 1.21
CA ALA A 267 -19.28 25.58 2.35
C ALA A 267 -19.57 27.09 2.31
N ALA A 268 -18.65 27.88 1.75
CA ALA A 268 -18.79 29.33 1.61
C ALA A 268 -19.65 29.76 0.39
N ARG A 269 -20.09 28.83 -0.47
CA ARG A 269 -21.02 29.16 -1.55
C ARG A 269 -22.42 29.39 -0.95
N PRO A 270 -23.05 30.56 -1.13
CA PRO A 270 -24.42 30.77 -0.67
C PRO A 270 -25.31 29.70 -1.30
N ARG A 271 -26.17 29.06 -0.48
CA ARG A 271 -27.22 28.18 -1.00
C ARG A 271 -28.12 29.02 -1.89
N ALA A 272 -27.97 28.90 -3.20
CA ALA A 272 -28.94 29.45 -4.12
C ALA A 272 -30.28 28.76 -3.82
N GLY A 273 -31.27 29.59 -3.47
CA GLY A 273 -32.57 29.28 -2.89
C GLY A 273 -33.19 27.90 -3.14
N THR A 274 -33.72 27.33 -2.06
CA THR A 274 -35.05 26.72 -1.98
C THR A 274 -35.60 26.99 -0.59
#